data_AF-A0A151DZB1-F1
#
_entry.id   AF-A0A151DZB1-F1
#
_cell.length_a   1.000
_cell.length_b   1.000
_cell.length_c   1.000
_cell.angle_alpha   90.00
_cell.angle_beta   90.00
_cell.angle_gamma   90.00
#
_symmetry.space_group_name_H-M   'P 1'
#
loop_
_entity.id
_entity.type
_entity.pdbx_description
1 polymer ?
#
loop_
_entity_poly.entity_id
_entity_poly.type
_entity_poly.pdbx_seq_one_letter_code
_entity_poly.pdbx_strand_id
1 'polypeptide(L)'
;MATVPLTIDAFVGAALSPIVGVGTFWFLQLLFIEIQKRMLSKFRRRHEAFCRFTNFVGILFQTICHGLGYTVTRSGIASFQVTVNYGKVEPKKDKTGVFEWISQSFLLFGPFFIPAGLVLLAGYFVIGSRFIFPIPIEFTFMESLTGFGMSLSSFANAFGLFLVNIDLFNPIHIGFLVVLLFFGLGIRPSYIGEEKKEKIDMIHDLTRIKDHLVQKPLYILAIVVILYVFYLLSLFLNPLVYLAVFIVFGWMSITAIIAILLTYLVILLIRASDEIQPWWKVIPFIMLIGSYVLARVFFLFYHVDNAQTLSILCMIGATAVITLLLIKYKRTNRFKTTTKMKHVRVADGTKRTSKK
;
A
#
# COMPACT_ATOMS: atom_id res chain seq x y z
N MET A 1 -17.52 -33.66 0.13
CA MET A 1 -16.74 -33.71 -1.13
C MET A 1 -17.37 -32.72 -2.07
N ALA A 2 -16.61 -31.76 -2.60
CA ALA A 2 -17.15 -30.83 -3.59
C ALA A 2 -17.47 -31.61 -4.88
N THR A 3 -18.65 -31.37 -5.44
CA THR A 3 -19.09 -32.00 -6.70
C THR A 3 -18.83 -31.04 -7.85
N VAL A 4 -18.29 -31.56 -8.96
CA VAL A 4 -18.10 -30.80 -10.20
C VAL A 4 -19.27 -31.16 -11.12
N PRO A 5 -20.28 -30.29 -11.28
CA PRO A 5 -21.37 -30.57 -12.20
C PRO A 5 -20.84 -30.54 -13.65
N LEU A 6 -21.34 -31.43 -14.51
CA LEU A 6 -20.95 -31.48 -15.93
C LEU A 6 -21.69 -30.38 -16.72
N THR A 7 -21.43 -29.12 -16.40
CA THR A 7 -22.08 -27.95 -17.04
C THR A 7 -21.05 -27.00 -17.65
N ILE A 8 -21.43 -26.24 -18.67
CA ILE A 8 -20.58 -25.19 -19.26
C ILE A 8 -20.09 -24.22 -18.18
N ASP A 9 -20.94 -23.92 -17.20
CA ASP A 9 -20.58 -23.03 -16.09
C ASP A 9 -19.48 -23.61 -15.19
N ALA A 10 -19.49 -24.92 -14.94
CA ALA A 10 -18.41 -25.58 -14.22
C ALA A 10 -17.12 -25.68 -15.03
N PHE A 11 -17.20 -25.91 -16.34
CA PHE A 11 -15.99 -26.03 -17.17
C PHE A 11 -15.36 -24.68 -17.50
N VAL A 12 -16.15 -23.64 -17.73
CA VAL A 12 -15.66 -22.33 -18.20
C VAL A 12 -15.83 -21.26 -17.11
N GLY A 13 -17.01 -21.17 -16.51
CA GLY A 13 -17.35 -20.13 -15.56
C GLY A 13 -16.52 -20.21 -14.27
N ALA A 14 -16.46 -21.37 -13.63
CA ALA A 14 -15.69 -21.57 -12.41
C ALA A 14 -14.19 -21.26 -12.56
N ALA A 15 -13.62 -21.47 -13.76
CA ALA A 15 -12.23 -21.09 -14.05
C ALA A 15 -12.03 -19.57 -14.08
N LEU A 16 -12.98 -18.83 -14.67
CA LEU A 16 -12.89 -17.38 -14.85
C LEU A 16 -13.20 -16.60 -13.57
N SER A 17 -14.10 -17.12 -12.75
CA SER A 17 -14.62 -16.49 -11.53
C SER A 17 -13.53 -15.89 -10.61
N PRO A 18 -12.54 -16.66 -10.13
CA PRO A 18 -11.51 -16.11 -9.24
C PRO A 18 -10.53 -15.15 -9.95
N ILE A 19 -10.35 -15.28 -11.27
CA ILE A 19 -9.54 -14.34 -12.07
C ILE A 19 -10.22 -12.96 -12.07
N VAL A 20 -11.54 -12.94 -12.30
CA VAL A 20 -12.34 -11.70 -12.24
C VAL A 20 -12.24 -11.08 -10.83
N GLY A 21 -12.39 -11.89 -9.78
CA GLY A 21 -12.25 -11.44 -8.40
C GLY A 21 -10.91 -10.77 -8.09
N VAL A 22 -9.80 -11.41 -8.48
CA VAL A 22 -8.44 -10.83 -8.33
C VAL A 22 -8.30 -9.54 -9.14
N GLY A 23 -8.78 -9.54 -10.39
CA GLY A 23 -8.76 -8.36 -11.25
C GLY A 23 -9.47 -7.14 -10.64
N THR A 24 -10.64 -7.36 -10.03
CA THR A 24 -11.39 -6.29 -9.33
C THR A 24 -10.61 -5.73 -8.14
N PHE A 25 -10.04 -6.58 -7.29
CA PHE A 25 -9.27 -6.12 -6.13
C PHE A 25 -7.98 -5.42 -6.52
N TRP A 26 -7.34 -5.84 -7.61
CA TRP A 26 -6.17 -5.16 -8.15
C TRP A 26 -6.52 -3.77 -8.70
N PHE A 27 -7.66 -3.63 -9.38
CA PHE A 27 -8.16 -2.32 -9.79
C PHE A 27 -8.44 -1.41 -8.58
N LEU A 28 -9.04 -1.95 -7.52
CA LEU A 28 -9.27 -1.21 -6.27
C LEU A 28 -7.95 -0.76 -5.63
N GLN A 29 -6.94 -1.63 -5.59
CA GLN A 29 -5.59 -1.30 -5.13
C GLN A 29 -5.01 -0.13 -5.93
N LEU A 30 -5.10 -0.13 -7.27
CA LEU A 30 -4.63 0.96 -8.13
C LEU A 30 -5.28 2.31 -7.79
N LEU A 31 -6.60 2.31 -7.51
CA LEU A 31 -7.31 3.53 -7.11
C LEU A 31 -6.76 4.11 -5.80
N PHE A 32 -6.52 3.26 -4.79
CA PHE A 32 -5.95 3.70 -3.51
C PHE A 32 -4.54 4.27 -3.66
N ILE A 33 -3.72 3.67 -4.51
CA ILE A 33 -2.37 4.16 -4.84
C ILE A 33 -2.45 5.58 -5.42
N GLU A 34 -3.33 5.79 -6.40
CA GLU A 34 -3.48 7.09 -7.05
C GLU A 34 -4.00 8.15 -6.07
N ILE A 35 -4.90 7.79 -5.15
CA ILE A 35 -5.36 8.68 -4.06
C ILE A 35 -4.19 9.10 -3.17
N GLN A 36 -3.38 8.15 -2.70
CA GLN A 36 -2.24 8.43 -1.81
C GLN A 36 -1.18 9.27 -2.52
N LYS A 37 -0.91 8.98 -3.80
CA LYS A 37 0.01 9.75 -4.64
C LYS A 37 -0.45 11.19 -4.83
N ARG A 38 -1.73 11.44 -5.13
CA ARG A 38 -2.30 12.79 -5.22
C ARG A 38 -2.19 13.55 -3.90
N MET A 39 -2.23 12.85 -2.78
CA MET A 39 -2.02 13.45 -1.47
C MET A 39 -0.55 13.83 -1.24
N LEU A 40 0.38 12.91 -1.51
CA LEU A 40 1.83 13.15 -1.39
C LEU A 40 2.32 14.29 -2.29
N SER A 41 1.79 14.41 -3.52
CA SER A 41 2.18 15.48 -4.44
C SER A 41 1.83 16.88 -3.91
N LYS A 42 0.69 17.02 -3.21
CA LYS A 42 0.31 18.25 -2.49
C LYS A 42 1.21 18.52 -1.28
N PHE A 43 1.88 17.48 -0.78
CA PHE A 43 2.71 17.48 0.42
C PHE A 43 4.18 17.82 0.16
N ARG A 44 4.66 17.56 -1.06
CA ARG A 44 6.07 17.64 -1.47
C ARG A 44 6.80 18.90 -1.01
N ARG A 45 6.21 20.09 -1.22
CA ARG A 45 6.90 21.37 -0.95
C ARG A 45 7.27 21.59 0.52
N ARG A 46 6.53 20.99 1.45
CA ARG A 46 6.76 21.13 2.89
C ARG A 46 7.52 19.97 3.50
N HIS A 47 7.41 18.79 2.91
CA HIS A 47 7.94 17.53 3.44
C HIS A 47 8.78 16.80 2.40
N GLU A 48 9.75 17.50 1.81
CA GLU A 48 10.57 16.97 0.73
C GLU A 48 11.31 15.70 1.15
N ALA A 49 11.93 15.68 2.34
CA ALA A 49 12.65 14.51 2.86
C ALA A 49 11.74 13.29 2.99
N PHE A 50 10.52 13.46 3.48
CA PHE A 50 9.54 12.38 3.58
C PHE A 50 9.12 11.87 2.20
N CYS A 51 8.81 12.77 1.26
CA CYS A 51 8.47 12.37 -0.11
C CYS A 51 9.64 11.69 -0.84
N ARG A 52 10.89 12.10 -0.58
CA ARG A 52 12.10 11.45 -1.09
C ARG A 52 12.27 10.05 -0.50
N PHE A 53 12.01 9.89 0.79
CA PHE A 53 12.02 8.59 1.45
C PHE A 53 10.97 7.65 0.86
N THR A 54 9.70 8.08 0.75
CA THR A 54 8.66 7.23 0.14
C THR A 54 8.98 6.87 -1.32
N ASN A 55 9.56 7.80 -2.07
CA ASN A 55 10.02 7.55 -3.44
C ASN A 55 11.15 6.52 -3.50
N PHE A 56 12.13 6.62 -2.61
CA PHE A 56 13.19 5.63 -2.48
C PHE A 56 12.63 4.24 -2.19
N VAL A 57 11.69 4.11 -1.24
CA VAL A 57 11.09 2.81 -0.91
C VAL A 57 10.35 2.22 -2.12
N GLY A 58 9.59 3.02 -2.86
CA GLY A 58 8.91 2.57 -4.08
C GLY A 58 9.89 2.10 -5.17
N ILE A 59 10.97 2.85 -5.40
CA ILE A 59 12.02 2.47 -6.35
C ILE A 59 12.74 1.20 -5.90
N LEU A 60 13.02 1.06 -4.60
CA LEU A 60 13.64 -0.13 -4.04
C LEU A 60 12.80 -1.37 -4.34
N PHE A 61 11.50 -1.34 -4.03
CA PHE A 61 10.62 -2.48 -4.33
C PHE A 61 10.53 -2.76 -5.83
N GLN A 62 10.42 -1.74 -6.68
CA GLN A 62 10.41 -1.92 -8.12
C GLN A 62 11.71 -2.58 -8.64
N THR A 63 12.85 -2.17 -8.09
CA THR A 63 14.17 -2.69 -8.47
C THR A 63 14.35 -4.14 -7.99
N ILE A 64 13.89 -4.47 -6.77
CA ILE A 64 13.85 -5.85 -6.25
C ILE A 64 12.98 -6.73 -7.16
N CYS A 65 11.78 -6.26 -7.54
CA CYS A 65 10.90 -7.01 -8.43
C CYS A 65 11.56 -7.29 -9.77
N HIS A 66 12.25 -6.30 -10.34
CA HIS A 66 12.98 -6.47 -11.59
C HIS A 66 14.13 -7.48 -11.47
N GLY A 67 14.90 -7.43 -10.38
CA GLY A 67 15.96 -8.41 -10.10
C GLY A 67 15.42 -9.82 -9.89
N LEU A 68 14.26 -9.98 -9.26
CA LEU A 68 13.57 -11.27 -9.15
C LEU A 68 13.17 -11.79 -10.53
N GLY A 69 12.69 -10.92 -11.43
CA GLY A 69 12.43 -11.26 -12.83
C GLY A 69 13.65 -11.85 -13.53
N TYR A 70 14.82 -11.22 -13.40
CA TYR A 70 16.08 -11.75 -13.94
C TYR A 70 16.56 -13.05 -13.28
N THR A 71 16.21 -13.25 -12.01
CA THR A 71 16.55 -14.48 -11.27
C THR A 71 15.69 -15.65 -11.75
N VAL A 72 14.37 -15.47 -11.81
CA VAL A 72 13.41 -16.48 -12.28
C VAL A 72 13.70 -16.88 -13.72
N THR A 73 14.05 -15.92 -14.57
CA THR A 73 14.39 -16.16 -15.98
C THR A 73 15.80 -16.70 -16.18
N ARG A 74 16.58 -16.91 -15.11
CA ARG A 74 17.98 -17.34 -15.14
C ARG A 74 18.88 -16.43 -16.00
N SER A 75 18.56 -15.14 -16.08
CA SER A 75 19.42 -14.11 -16.68
C SER A 75 20.50 -13.66 -15.71
N GLY A 76 20.25 -13.80 -14.39
CA GLY A 76 21.16 -13.41 -13.32
C GLY A 76 21.28 -11.89 -13.18
N ILE A 77 21.84 -11.40 -12.07
CA ILE A 77 21.97 -9.96 -11.79
C ILE A 77 23.46 -9.57 -11.87
N ALA A 78 23.82 -8.71 -12.80
CA ALA A 78 25.19 -8.20 -12.96
C ALA A 78 25.44 -6.97 -12.09
N SER A 79 24.49 -6.03 -12.10
CA SER A 79 24.52 -4.82 -11.29
C SER A 79 23.15 -4.56 -10.68
N PHE A 80 23.14 -4.03 -9.46
CA PHE A 80 21.93 -3.64 -8.74
C PHE A 80 22.19 -2.27 -8.10
N GLN A 81 21.52 -1.23 -8.58
CA GLN A 81 21.71 0.13 -8.12
C GLN A 81 20.35 0.73 -7.77
N VAL A 82 20.24 1.30 -6.57
CA VAL A 82 19.03 1.98 -6.10
C VAL A 82 19.44 3.31 -5.50
N THR A 83 18.75 4.36 -5.93
CA THR A 83 18.89 5.73 -5.42
C THR A 83 17.49 6.31 -5.19
N VAL A 84 17.44 7.50 -4.59
CA VAL A 84 16.18 8.22 -4.38
C VAL A 84 15.46 8.55 -5.68
N ASN A 85 16.16 8.69 -6.80
CA ASN A 85 15.59 9.15 -8.08
C ASN A 85 15.55 8.05 -9.15
N TYR A 86 16.30 6.97 -8.95
CA TYR A 86 16.54 5.98 -9.99
C TYR A 86 16.86 4.60 -9.43
N GLY A 87 16.34 3.56 -10.08
CA GLY A 87 16.66 2.17 -9.79
C GLY A 87 17.00 1.43 -11.08
N LYS A 88 18.12 0.69 -11.10
CA LYS A 88 18.58 -0.13 -12.21
C LYS A 88 18.94 -1.52 -11.74
N VAL A 89 18.52 -2.50 -12.52
CA VAL A 89 19.08 -3.84 -12.47
C VAL A 89 19.53 -4.18 -13.87
N GLU A 90 20.76 -4.64 -14.02
CA GLU A 90 21.27 -5.16 -15.29
C GLU A 90 21.40 -6.68 -15.22
N PRO A 91 21.00 -7.40 -16.27
CA PRO A 91 21.15 -8.84 -16.31
C PRO A 91 22.62 -9.25 -16.56
N LYS A 92 23.02 -10.43 -16.11
CA LYS A 92 24.32 -11.03 -16.51
C LYS A 92 24.30 -11.56 -17.93
N LYS A 93 23.13 -11.96 -18.42
CA LYS A 93 22.90 -12.49 -19.76
C LYS A 93 21.67 -11.84 -20.35
N ASP A 94 21.83 -11.19 -21.49
CA ASP A 94 20.70 -10.69 -22.26
C ASP A 94 19.94 -11.88 -22.86
N LYS A 95 18.69 -12.03 -22.43
CA LYS A 95 17.77 -13.01 -22.97
C LYS A 95 16.67 -12.29 -23.73
N THR A 96 16.28 -12.82 -24.87
CA THR A 96 15.22 -12.28 -25.72
C THR A 96 13.98 -13.18 -25.70
N GLY A 97 12.84 -12.66 -26.18
CA GLY A 97 11.61 -13.42 -26.34
C GLY A 97 10.86 -13.64 -25.03
N VAL A 98 10.51 -14.89 -24.71
CA VAL A 98 9.65 -15.22 -23.55
C VAL A 98 10.33 -14.82 -22.22
N PHE A 99 11.64 -15.04 -22.08
CA PHE A 99 12.35 -14.69 -20.85
C PHE A 99 12.43 -13.17 -20.64
N GLU A 100 12.64 -12.41 -21.71
CA GLU A 100 12.60 -10.95 -21.65
C GLU A 100 11.21 -10.47 -21.21
N TRP A 101 10.18 -11.03 -21.82
CA TRP A 101 8.79 -10.68 -21.52
C TRP A 101 8.42 -11.02 -20.08
N ILE A 102 8.84 -12.17 -19.54
CA ILE A 102 8.65 -12.53 -18.12
C ILE A 102 9.37 -11.53 -17.22
N SER A 103 10.62 -11.18 -17.51
CA SER A 103 11.37 -10.21 -16.71
C SER A 103 10.69 -8.83 -16.67
N GLN A 104 10.19 -8.38 -17.82
CA GLN A 104 9.43 -7.14 -17.93
C GLN A 104 8.06 -7.24 -17.20
N SER A 105 7.41 -8.39 -17.22
CA SER A 105 6.20 -8.65 -16.43
C SER A 105 6.46 -8.52 -14.92
N PHE A 106 7.62 -8.99 -14.43
CA PHE A 106 8.03 -8.79 -13.03
C PHE A 106 8.26 -7.31 -12.69
N LEU A 107 8.83 -6.53 -13.62
CA LEU A 107 8.98 -5.08 -13.45
C LEU A 107 7.63 -4.35 -13.36
N LEU A 108 6.65 -4.78 -14.15
CA LEU A 108 5.33 -4.12 -14.26
C LEU A 108 4.36 -4.56 -13.16
N PHE A 109 4.22 -5.87 -12.95
CA PHE A 109 3.23 -6.43 -12.03
C PHE A 109 3.82 -6.74 -10.66
N GLY A 110 5.11 -7.05 -10.57
CA GLY A 110 5.78 -7.44 -9.33
C GLY A 110 5.56 -6.46 -8.17
N PRO A 111 5.66 -5.12 -8.36
CA PRO A 111 5.45 -4.16 -7.27
C PRO A 111 4.06 -4.24 -6.60
N PHE A 112 3.04 -4.75 -7.30
CA PHE A 112 1.70 -4.90 -6.75
C PHE A 112 1.57 -6.13 -5.85
N PHE A 113 2.33 -7.19 -6.13
CA PHE A 113 2.15 -8.50 -5.49
C PHE A 113 3.32 -8.93 -4.60
N ILE A 114 4.56 -8.68 -5.02
CA ILE A 114 5.74 -9.23 -4.32
C ILE A 114 5.87 -8.66 -2.92
N PRO A 115 5.86 -7.33 -2.71
CA PRO A 115 6.01 -6.84 -1.34
C PRO A 115 4.73 -7.06 -0.51
N ALA A 116 3.55 -7.06 -1.13
CA ALA A 116 2.31 -7.47 -0.48
C ALA A 116 2.37 -8.93 0.00
N GLY A 117 2.95 -9.83 -0.81
CA GLY A 117 3.17 -11.23 -0.48
C GLY A 117 4.15 -11.43 0.67
N LEU A 118 5.22 -10.62 0.73
CA LEU A 118 6.14 -10.62 1.86
C LEU A 118 5.45 -10.18 3.16
N VAL A 119 4.62 -9.13 3.10
CA VAL A 119 3.83 -8.67 4.25
C VAL A 119 2.77 -9.69 4.64
N LEU A 120 2.12 -10.34 3.67
CA LEU A 120 1.17 -11.42 3.92
C LEU A 120 1.84 -12.60 4.63
N LEU A 121 3.05 -12.98 4.19
CA LEU A 121 3.85 -14.01 4.83
C LEU A 121 4.23 -13.63 6.26
N ALA A 122 4.68 -12.40 6.50
CA ALA A 122 4.91 -11.91 7.85
C ALA A 122 3.62 -11.92 8.69
N GLY A 123 2.51 -11.52 8.09
CA GLY A 123 1.19 -11.52 8.70
C GLY A 123 0.72 -12.91 9.09
N TYR A 124 1.09 -13.95 8.33
CA TYR A 124 0.81 -15.34 8.68
C TYR A 124 1.38 -15.72 10.06
N PHE A 125 2.60 -15.29 10.36
CA PHE A 125 3.25 -15.59 11.65
C PHE A 125 2.69 -14.75 12.80
N VAL A 126 2.18 -13.55 12.52
CA VAL A 126 1.76 -12.59 13.56
C VAL A 126 0.26 -12.68 13.86
N ILE A 127 -0.57 -12.82 12.83
CA ILE A 127 -2.04 -12.95 12.95
C ILE A 127 -2.43 -14.40 13.28
N GLY A 128 -1.57 -15.36 12.96
CA GLY A 128 -1.79 -16.80 13.17
C GLY A 128 -2.64 -17.45 12.08
N SER A 129 -2.96 -18.73 12.27
CA SER A 129 -3.65 -19.61 11.28
C SER A 129 -5.14 -19.33 11.10
N ARG A 130 -5.58 -18.07 11.22
CA ARG A 130 -6.99 -17.66 11.03
C ARG A 130 -7.36 -17.45 9.57
N PHE A 131 -6.51 -17.89 8.65
CA PHE A 131 -6.76 -17.86 7.22
C PHE A 131 -7.57 -19.09 6.84
N ILE A 132 -8.82 -18.84 6.48
CA ILE A 132 -9.77 -19.89 6.14
C ILE A 132 -9.84 -19.96 4.62
N PHE A 133 -9.54 -21.13 4.07
CA PHE A 133 -9.87 -21.46 2.69
C PHE A 133 -11.28 -22.06 2.69
N PRO A 134 -12.31 -21.34 2.21
CA PRO A 134 -13.64 -21.89 2.12
C PRO A 134 -13.67 -23.01 1.09
N ILE A 135 -14.50 -24.01 1.36
CA ILE A 135 -14.72 -25.16 0.49
C ILE A 135 -16.02 -24.88 -0.28
N PRO A 136 -15.99 -24.46 -1.56
CA PRO A 136 -17.19 -24.38 -2.38
C PRO A 136 -17.91 -25.72 -2.40
N ILE A 137 -19.24 -25.66 -2.32
CA ILE A 137 -20.11 -26.84 -2.30
C ILE A 137 -20.16 -27.45 -3.71
N GLU A 138 -20.24 -26.59 -4.74
CA GLU A 138 -20.15 -26.95 -6.15
C GLU A 138 -19.14 -26.05 -6.87
N PHE A 139 -18.48 -26.58 -7.90
CA PHE A 139 -17.58 -25.79 -8.75
C PHE A 139 -18.34 -25.15 -9.91
N THR A 140 -19.05 -24.06 -9.62
CA THR A 140 -19.73 -23.18 -10.60
C THR A 140 -19.12 -21.78 -10.56
N PHE A 141 -19.44 -20.89 -11.51
CA PHE A 141 -18.92 -19.52 -11.50
C PHE A 141 -19.30 -18.81 -10.19
N MET A 142 -20.58 -18.87 -9.82
CA MET A 142 -21.13 -18.14 -8.68
C MET A 142 -20.66 -18.72 -7.34
N GLU A 143 -20.61 -20.04 -7.18
CA GLU A 143 -20.09 -20.65 -5.96
C GLU A 143 -18.59 -20.37 -5.78
N SER A 144 -17.81 -20.43 -6.86
CA SER A 144 -16.38 -20.08 -6.81
C SER A 144 -16.18 -18.60 -6.48
N LEU A 145 -17.06 -17.71 -6.96
CA LEU A 145 -16.97 -16.27 -6.71
C LEU A 145 -17.35 -15.96 -5.27
N THR A 146 -18.43 -16.58 -4.78
CA THR A 146 -18.88 -16.47 -3.38
C THR A 146 -17.83 -17.05 -2.44
N GLY A 147 -17.25 -18.20 -2.75
CA GLY A 147 -16.13 -18.80 -2.02
C GLY A 147 -14.93 -17.85 -1.96
N PHE A 148 -14.51 -17.29 -3.10
CA PHE A 148 -13.48 -16.26 -3.15
C PHE A 148 -13.84 -15.06 -2.24
N GLY A 149 -15.03 -14.49 -2.38
CA GLY A 149 -15.49 -13.34 -1.60
C GLY A 149 -15.55 -13.60 -0.10
N MET A 150 -16.05 -14.76 0.34
CA MET A 150 -16.08 -15.16 1.74
C MET A 150 -14.67 -15.29 2.31
N SER A 151 -13.74 -15.88 1.55
CA SER A 151 -12.33 -15.97 1.95
C SER A 151 -11.70 -14.60 2.16
N LEU A 152 -11.93 -13.69 1.22
CA LEU A 152 -11.43 -12.32 1.28
C LEU A 152 -12.04 -11.55 2.45
N SER A 153 -13.35 -11.70 2.69
CA SER A 153 -14.04 -11.09 3.82
C SER A 153 -13.54 -11.62 5.16
N SER A 154 -13.39 -12.94 5.29
CA SER A 154 -12.84 -13.58 6.50
C SER A 154 -11.41 -13.10 6.77
N PHE A 155 -10.58 -13.01 5.73
CA PHE A 155 -9.23 -12.48 5.84
C PHE A 155 -9.22 -11.02 6.27
N ALA A 156 -10.03 -10.16 5.64
CA ALA A 156 -10.16 -8.76 5.99
C ALA A 156 -10.64 -8.58 7.45
N ASN A 157 -11.58 -9.39 7.91
CA ASN A 157 -12.06 -9.39 9.29
C ASN A 157 -10.97 -9.83 10.27
N ALA A 158 -10.23 -10.91 9.97
CA ALA A 158 -9.13 -11.37 10.81
C ALA A 158 -8.00 -10.32 10.90
N PHE A 159 -7.65 -9.72 9.76
CA PHE A 159 -6.65 -8.65 9.70
C PHE A 159 -7.12 -7.41 10.47
N GLY A 160 -8.37 -6.98 10.27
CA GLY A 160 -8.97 -5.85 10.97
C GLY A 160 -9.05 -6.08 12.47
N LEU A 161 -9.47 -7.27 12.90
CA LEU A 161 -9.51 -7.66 14.31
C LEU A 161 -8.12 -7.65 14.93
N PHE A 162 -7.11 -8.12 14.20
CA PHE A 162 -5.71 -8.02 14.63
C PHE A 162 -5.27 -6.56 14.79
N LEU A 163 -5.54 -5.69 13.81
CA LEU A 163 -5.18 -4.27 13.89
C LEU A 163 -5.85 -3.55 15.06
N VAL A 164 -7.12 -3.88 15.34
CA VAL A 164 -7.87 -3.28 16.46
C VAL A 164 -7.44 -3.88 17.81
N ASN A 165 -6.78 -5.03 17.84
CA ASN A 165 -6.21 -5.62 19.05
C ASN A 165 -4.68 -5.60 19.08
N ILE A 166 -4.05 -4.72 18.29
CA ILE A 166 -2.60 -4.69 18.19
C ILE A 166 -1.97 -4.24 19.52
N ASP A 167 -1.20 -5.12 20.13
CA ASP A 167 -0.46 -4.76 21.34
C ASP A 167 0.80 -3.96 21.00
N LEU A 168 0.81 -2.65 21.27
CA LEU A 168 1.96 -1.77 21.02
C LEU A 168 3.04 -1.88 22.10
N PHE A 169 2.90 -2.76 23.09
CA PHE A 169 3.99 -3.17 23.98
C PHE A 169 4.65 -4.48 23.53
N ASN A 170 4.04 -5.21 22.58
CA ASN A 170 4.66 -6.38 21.99
C ASN A 170 5.60 -5.97 20.83
N PRO A 171 6.92 -6.22 20.92
CA PRO A 171 7.86 -5.81 19.88
C PRO A 171 7.59 -6.47 18.52
N ILE A 172 7.02 -7.68 18.49
CA ILE A 172 6.66 -8.37 17.24
C ILE A 172 5.54 -7.60 16.52
N HIS A 173 4.53 -7.15 17.25
CA HIS A 173 3.43 -6.38 16.69
C HIS A 173 3.89 -5.01 16.19
N ILE A 174 4.75 -4.33 16.94
CA ILE A 174 5.37 -3.06 16.51
C ILE A 174 6.17 -3.29 15.23
N GLY A 175 7.02 -4.32 15.19
CA GLY A 175 7.81 -4.68 14.02
C GLY A 175 6.93 -4.93 12.79
N PHE A 176 5.85 -5.69 12.97
CA PHE A 176 4.87 -5.91 11.90
C PHE A 176 4.20 -4.62 11.44
N LEU A 177 3.77 -3.75 12.37
CA LEU A 177 3.17 -2.46 12.03
C LEU A 177 4.15 -1.56 11.26
N VAL A 178 5.42 -1.54 11.65
CA VAL A 178 6.47 -0.79 10.93
C VAL A 178 6.66 -1.32 9.52
N VAL A 179 6.72 -2.64 9.34
CA VAL A 179 6.81 -3.27 8.00
C VAL A 179 5.57 -2.94 7.16
N LEU A 180 4.39 -3.01 7.74
CA LEU A 180 3.12 -2.69 7.08
C LEU A 180 3.06 -1.22 6.64
N LEU A 181 3.51 -0.29 7.49
CA LEU A 181 3.60 1.14 7.16
C LEU A 181 4.69 1.42 6.12
N PHE A 182 5.85 0.78 6.24
CA PHE A 182 6.94 0.93 5.26
C PHE A 182 6.49 0.45 3.88
N PHE A 183 5.78 -0.68 3.83
CA PHE A 183 5.18 -1.17 2.60
C PHE A 183 4.14 -0.20 2.05
N GLY A 184 3.17 0.25 2.88
CA GLY A 184 2.14 1.19 2.44
C GLY A 184 2.70 2.50 1.86
N LEU A 185 3.84 2.99 2.37
CA LEU A 185 4.56 4.15 1.83
C LEU A 185 5.32 3.83 0.55
N GLY A 186 5.74 2.58 0.39
CA GLY A 186 6.46 2.02 -0.74
C GLY A 186 5.58 1.56 -1.89
N ILE A 187 4.25 1.55 -1.75
CA ILE A 187 3.34 1.24 -2.85
C ILE A 187 3.29 2.47 -3.78
N ARG A 188 4.34 2.55 -4.60
CA ARG A 188 4.56 3.38 -5.79
C ARG A 188 4.04 4.83 -5.73
N PRO A 189 4.85 5.80 -5.29
CA PRO A 189 4.76 7.14 -5.83
C PRO A 189 5.40 7.12 -7.22
N SER A 190 4.62 7.44 -8.24
CA SER A 190 5.18 7.82 -9.52
C SER A 190 6.18 8.97 -9.32
N TYR A 191 7.38 8.84 -9.87
CA TYR A 191 8.49 9.79 -9.88
C TYR A 191 8.17 11.19 -9.31
N ILE A 192 8.64 11.46 -8.10
CA ILE A 192 8.65 12.81 -7.49
C ILE A 192 10.04 13.43 -7.69
N GLY A 193 10.57 13.40 -8.91
CA GLY A 193 11.87 14.01 -9.26
C GLY A 193 11.78 15.49 -9.66
N GLU A 194 12.94 16.11 -9.89
CA GLU A 194 13.09 17.54 -10.24
C GLU A 194 12.67 17.86 -11.68
N GLU A 195 12.81 16.91 -12.61
CA GLU A 195 12.31 17.05 -13.97
C GLU A 195 10.82 16.69 -14.05
N LYS A 196 10.02 17.57 -14.65
CA LYS A 196 8.66 17.27 -15.14
C LYS A 196 8.75 16.24 -16.28
N LYS A 197 9.18 15.01 -16.00
CA LYS A 197 8.84 13.89 -16.87
C LYS A 197 7.33 13.69 -16.71
N GLU A 198 6.65 13.66 -17.85
CA GLU A 198 5.19 13.65 -17.99
C GLU A 198 4.49 12.88 -16.89
N LYS A 199 3.36 13.40 -16.42
CA LYS A 199 2.47 12.78 -15.43
C LYS A 199 2.45 11.25 -15.59
N ILE A 200 3.25 10.54 -14.81
CA ILE A 200 3.19 9.08 -14.67
C ILE A 200 1.93 8.84 -13.83
N ASP A 201 0.77 8.91 -14.47
CA ASP A 201 -0.56 8.69 -13.88
C ASP A 201 -0.90 7.20 -13.90
N MET A 202 -1.93 6.78 -13.15
CA MET A 202 -2.49 5.43 -13.25
C MET A 202 -2.77 5.04 -14.72
N ILE A 203 -3.16 6.02 -15.54
CA ILE A 203 -3.38 5.85 -16.99
C ILE A 203 -2.08 5.52 -17.74
N HIS A 204 -0.94 6.11 -17.35
CA HIS A 204 0.34 5.78 -17.95
C HIS A 204 0.76 4.35 -17.61
N ASP A 205 0.56 3.93 -16.35
CA ASP A 205 0.83 2.56 -15.91
C ASP A 205 -0.08 1.55 -16.61
N LEU A 206 -1.38 1.84 -16.71
CA LEU A 206 -2.34 1.02 -17.44
C LEU A 206 -2.02 0.96 -18.94
N THR A 207 -1.59 2.07 -19.54
CA THR A 207 -1.15 2.09 -20.95
C THR A 207 0.07 1.21 -21.14
N ARG A 208 1.07 1.30 -20.26
CA ARG A 208 2.27 0.46 -20.33
C ARG A 208 1.96 -1.02 -20.13
N ILE A 209 1.05 -1.35 -19.21
CA ILE A 209 0.54 -2.72 -19.02
C ILE A 209 -0.18 -3.18 -20.29
N LYS A 210 -1.08 -2.37 -20.85
CA LYS A 210 -1.80 -2.66 -22.09
C LYS A 210 -0.83 -2.91 -23.24
N ASP A 211 0.15 -2.04 -23.42
CA ASP A 211 1.11 -2.14 -24.51
C ASP A 211 2.00 -3.38 -24.35
N HIS A 212 2.46 -3.68 -23.13
CA HIS A 212 3.21 -4.90 -22.81
C HIS A 212 2.41 -6.18 -23.11
N LEU A 213 1.12 -6.15 -22.84
CA LEU A 213 0.19 -7.23 -23.13
C LEU A 213 -0.04 -7.37 -24.65
N VAL A 214 -0.37 -6.27 -25.33
CA VAL A 214 -0.72 -6.25 -26.76
C VAL A 214 0.48 -6.55 -27.67
N GLN A 215 1.71 -6.21 -27.26
CA GLN A 215 2.92 -6.46 -28.06
C GLN A 215 3.19 -7.94 -28.32
N LYS A 216 2.74 -8.84 -27.43
CA LYS A 216 2.98 -10.30 -27.53
C LYS A 216 1.70 -11.09 -27.24
N PRO A 217 0.69 -11.04 -28.12
CA PRO A 217 -0.62 -11.64 -27.86
C PRO A 217 -0.56 -13.17 -27.73
N LEU A 218 0.38 -13.82 -28.43
CA LEU A 218 0.61 -15.26 -28.30
C LEU A 218 1.04 -15.67 -26.88
N TYR A 219 1.77 -14.82 -26.15
CA TYR A 219 2.16 -15.12 -24.78
C TYR A 219 0.99 -15.02 -23.81
N ILE A 220 0.06 -14.10 -24.06
CA ILE A 220 -1.21 -14.02 -23.30
C ILE A 220 -2.06 -15.25 -23.56
N LEU A 221 -2.22 -15.64 -24.83
CA LEU A 221 -2.95 -16.84 -25.18
C LEU A 221 -2.36 -18.07 -24.48
N ALA A 222 -1.03 -18.18 -24.46
CA ALA A 222 -0.34 -19.25 -23.73
C ALA A 222 -0.65 -19.22 -22.22
N ILE A 223 -0.68 -18.04 -21.58
CA ILE A 223 -1.05 -17.92 -20.16
C ILE A 223 -2.50 -18.37 -19.92
N VAL A 224 -3.44 -17.94 -20.76
CA VAL A 224 -4.85 -18.37 -20.64
C VAL A 224 -4.97 -19.88 -20.76
N VAL A 225 -4.27 -20.48 -21.74
CA VAL A 225 -4.23 -21.94 -21.91
C VAL A 225 -3.60 -22.62 -20.70
N ILE A 226 -2.48 -22.11 -20.16
CA ILE A 226 -1.83 -22.67 -18.97
C ILE A 226 -2.74 -22.59 -17.76
N LEU A 227 -3.41 -21.46 -17.52
CA LEU A 227 -4.36 -21.30 -16.42
C LEU A 227 -5.54 -22.25 -16.55
N TYR A 228 -6.06 -22.43 -17.77
CA TYR A 228 -7.14 -23.36 -18.04
C TYR A 228 -6.72 -24.82 -17.86
N VAL A 229 -5.54 -25.21 -18.34
CA VAL A 229 -4.97 -26.55 -18.10
C VAL A 229 -4.74 -26.78 -16.61
N PHE A 230 -4.21 -25.78 -15.88
CA PHE A 230 -4.05 -25.84 -14.44
C PHE A 230 -5.39 -26.00 -13.71
N TYR A 231 -6.44 -25.30 -14.17
CA TYR A 231 -7.80 -25.47 -13.68
C TYR A 231 -8.29 -26.90 -13.88
N LEU A 232 -8.19 -27.44 -15.10
CA LEU A 232 -8.61 -28.81 -15.40
C LEU A 232 -7.85 -29.83 -14.56
N LEU A 233 -6.53 -29.72 -14.46
CA LEU A 233 -5.71 -30.58 -13.60
C LEU A 233 -6.13 -30.48 -12.13
N SER A 234 -6.46 -29.27 -11.66
CA SER A 234 -6.94 -29.06 -10.29
C SER A 234 -8.29 -29.73 -10.08
N LEU A 235 -9.21 -29.69 -11.06
CA LEU A 235 -10.50 -30.42 -10.95
C LEU A 235 -10.31 -31.92 -10.72
N PHE A 236 -9.29 -32.53 -11.36
CA PHE A 236 -9.01 -33.96 -11.19
C PHE A 236 -8.30 -34.29 -9.87
N LEU A 237 -7.36 -33.44 -9.43
CA LEU A 237 -6.52 -33.71 -8.26
C LEU A 237 -7.18 -33.23 -6.96
N ASN A 238 -7.46 -31.93 -6.89
CA ASN A 238 -8.13 -31.27 -5.78
C ASN A 238 -8.64 -29.90 -6.28
N PRO A 239 -9.96 -29.78 -6.53
CA PRO A 239 -10.56 -28.57 -7.08
C PRO A 239 -10.23 -27.28 -6.29
N LEU A 240 -9.98 -27.41 -4.97
CA LEU A 240 -9.66 -26.29 -4.10
C LEU A 240 -8.30 -25.66 -4.41
N VAL A 241 -7.37 -26.39 -5.02
CA VAL A 241 -6.01 -25.90 -5.28
C VAL A 241 -6.03 -24.69 -6.22
N TYR A 242 -6.84 -24.76 -7.28
CA TYR A 242 -7.02 -23.65 -8.20
C TYR A 242 -7.54 -22.41 -7.48
N LEU A 243 -8.66 -22.56 -6.76
CA LEU A 243 -9.29 -21.45 -6.03
C LEU A 243 -8.36 -20.88 -4.95
N ALA A 244 -7.64 -21.74 -4.23
CA ALA A 244 -6.70 -21.34 -3.17
C ALA A 244 -5.58 -20.44 -3.70
N VAL A 245 -5.01 -20.75 -4.87
CA VAL A 245 -3.97 -19.91 -5.50
C VAL A 245 -4.51 -18.49 -5.75
N PHE A 246 -5.71 -18.36 -6.31
CA PHE A 246 -6.31 -17.05 -6.55
C PHE A 246 -6.75 -16.34 -5.28
N ILE A 247 -7.24 -17.07 -4.28
CA ILE A 247 -7.51 -16.52 -2.94
C ILE A 247 -6.26 -15.85 -2.36
N VAL A 248 -5.09 -16.50 -2.46
CA VAL A 248 -3.82 -15.91 -1.99
C VAL A 248 -3.50 -14.60 -2.73
N PHE A 249 -3.72 -14.54 -4.05
CA PHE A 249 -3.62 -13.29 -4.81
C PHE A 249 -4.59 -12.22 -4.29
N GLY A 250 -5.83 -12.60 -3.96
CA GLY A 250 -6.81 -11.70 -3.33
C GLY A 250 -6.36 -11.19 -1.95
N TRP A 251 -5.81 -12.05 -1.10
CA TRP A 251 -5.28 -11.66 0.21
C TRP A 251 -4.08 -10.71 0.11
N MET A 252 -3.21 -10.90 -0.90
CA MET A 252 -2.13 -9.94 -1.18
C MET A 252 -2.70 -8.57 -1.54
N SER A 253 -3.72 -8.49 -2.39
CA SER A 253 -4.39 -7.22 -2.73
C SER A 253 -5.02 -6.55 -1.51
N ILE A 254 -5.71 -7.31 -0.63
CA ILE A 254 -6.26 -6.76 0.62
C ILE A 254 -5.15 -6.24 1.53
N THR A 255 -4.06 -6.99 1.68
CA THR A 255 -2.89 -6.58 2.49
C THR A 255 -2.33 -5.25 2.00
N ALA A 256 -2.21 -5.08 0.68
CA ALA A 256 -1.79 -3.82 0.08
C ALA A 256 -2.77 -2.68 0.34
N ILE A 257 -4.07 -2.91 0.16
CA ILE A 257 -5.10 -1.90 0.45
C ILE A 257 -5.05 -1.45 1.91
N ILE A 258 -4.95 -2.38 2.85
CA ILE A 258 -4.83 -2.08 4.29
C ILE A 258 -3.56 -1.27 4.58
N ALA A 259 -2.41 -1.65 3.99
CA ALA A 259 -1.17 -0.92 4.14
C ALA A 259 -1.28 0.53 3.64
N ILE A 260 -1.90 0.75 2.46
CA ILE A 260 -2.16 2.08 1.90
C ILE A 260 -3.07 2.88 2.82
N LEU A 261 -4.16 2.27 3.32
CA LEU A 261 -5.09 2.95 4.23
C LEU A 261 -4.42 3.40 5.52
N LEU A 262 -3.63 2.53 6.16
CA LEU A 262 -2.91 2.88 7.39
C LEU A 262 -1.90 3.99 7.15
N THR A 263 -1.15 3.93 6.06
CA THR A 263 -0.19 4.98 5.73
C THR A 263 -0.86 6.29 5.33
N TYR A 264 -2.03 6.23 4.70
CA TYR A 264 -2.87 7.40 4.44
C TYR A 264 -3.26 8.12 5.73
N LEU A 265 -3.62 7.39 6.80
CA LEU A 265 -3.89 7.99 8.12
C LEU A 265 -2.66 8.69 8.70
N VAL A 266 -1.47 8.12 8.54
CA VAL A 266 -0.21 8.75 8.97
C VAL A 266 0.03 10.06 8.20
N ILE A 267 -0.10 10.04 6.88
CA ILE A 267 0.08 11.25 6.05
C ILE A 267 -0.98 12.30 6.42
N LEU A 268 -2.21 11.89 6.76
CA LEU A 268 -3.27 12.80 7.20
C LEU A 268 -2.92 13.46 8.53
N LEU A 269 -2.38 12.71 9.49
CA LEU A 269 -1.93 13.25 10.76
C LEU A 269 -0.81 14.29 10.58
N ILE A 270 0.17 14.00 9.72
CA ILE A 270 1.24 14.96 9.40
C ILE A 270 0.64 16.22 8.75
N ARG A 271 -0.32 16.05 7.82
CA ARG A 271 -1.02 17.16 7.16
C ARG A 271 -1.80 18.03 8.13
N ALA A 272 -2.51 17.42 9.06
CA ALA A 272 -3.25 18.15 10.09
C ALA A 272 -2.29 18.90 11.02
N SER A 273 -1.18 18.25 11.40
CA SER A 273 -0.15 18.83 12.26
C SER A 273 0.54 20.04 11.62
N ASP A 274 0.64 20.08 10.30
CA ASP A 274 1.17 21.24 9.58
C ASP A 274 0.38 22.54 9.75
N GLU A 275 -0.92 22.45 10.07
CA GLU A 275 -1.75 23.62 10.32
C GLU A 275 -1.54 24.21 11.72
N ILE A 276 -0.91 23.47 12.62
CA ILE A 276 -0.64 23.85 14.02
C ILE A 276 0.66 24.67 14.11
N GLN A 277 0.75 25.60 15.06
CA GLN A 277 1.96 26.38 15.32
C GLN A 277 3.17 25.49 15.67
N PRO A 278 4.41 25.85 15.27
CA PRO A 278 5.61 25.00 15.34
C PRO A 278 5.82 24.26 16.67
N TRP A 279 5.77 24.96 17.80
CA TRP A 279 5.99 24.37 19.13
C TRP A 279 4.90 23.37 19.54
N TRP A 280 3.68 23.53 19.01
CA TRP A 280 2.52 22.70 19.32
C TRP A 280 2.37 21.52 18.34
N LYS A 281 3.12 21.49 17.24
CA LYS A 281 3.04 20.42 16.21
C LYS A 281 3.44 19.04 16.72
N VAL A 282 4.25 18.98 17.78
CA VAL A 282 4.74 17.71 18.36
C VAL A 282 3.66 17.04 19.22
N ILE A 283 2.70 17.81 19.73
CA ILE A 283 1.70 17.33 20.69
C ILE A 283 0.80 16.23 20.13
N PRO A 284 0.28 16.28 18.89
CA PRO A 284 -0.45 15.16 18.31
C PRO A 284 0.32 13.83 18.33
N PHE A 285 1.63 13.86 18.09
CA PHE A 285 2.48 12.67 18.10
C PHE A 285 2.79 12.17 19.51
N ILE A 286 3.04 13.09 20.46
CA ILE A 286 3.17 12.74 21.88
C ILE A 286 1.87 12.17 22.41
N MET A 287 0.72 12.75 22.03
CA MET A 287 -0.60 12.28 22.43
C MET A 287 -0.83 10.86 21.93
N LEU A 288 -0.42 10.53 20.71
CA LEU A 288 -0.57 9.18 20.15
C LEU A 288 0.10 8.13 21.06
N ILE A 289 1.33 8.40 21.52
CA ILE A 289 2.03 7.48 22.43
C ILE A 289 1.45 7.55 23.84
N GLY A 290 1.31 8.76 24.39
CA GLY A 290 0.94 8.99 25.77
C GLY A 290 -0.47 8.50 26.11
N SER A 291 -1.45 8.73 25.23
CA SER A 291 -2.83 8.26 25.45
C SER A 291 -2.94 6.74 25.42
N TYR A 292 -2.19 6.05 24.55
CA TYR A 292 -2.12 4.59 24.57
C TYR A 292 -1.53 4.07 25.88
N VAL A 293 -0.37 4.61 26.30
CA VAL A 293 0.29 4.20 27.54
C VAL A 293 -0.60 4.45 28.76
N LEU A 294 -1.21 5.64 28.86
CA LEU A 294 -2.12 5.97 29.95
C LEU A 294 -3.34 5.06 29.99
N ALA A 295 -3.95 4.75 28.84
CA ALA A 295 -5.06 3.82 28.76
C ALA A 295 -4.64 2.40 29.20
N ARG A 296 -3.47 1.92 28.76
CA ARG A 296 -2.94 0.62 29.20
C ARG A 296 -2.70 0.59 30.70
N VAL A 297 -2.08 1.63 31.27
CA VAL A 297 -1.86 1.74 32.72
C VAL A 297 -3.19 1.77 33.47
N PHE A 298 -4.19 2.50 32.99
CA PHE A 298 -5.53 2.52 33.59
C PHE A 298 -6.17 1.13 33.60
N PHE A 299 -6.11 0.40 32.49
CA PHE A 299 -6.66 -0.96 32.39
C PHE A 299 -5.82 -2.03 33.12
N LEU A 300 -4.60 -1.72 33.57
CA LEU A 300 -3.89 -2.57 34.54
C LEU A 300 -4.57 -2.52 35.91
N PHE A 301 -5.10 -1.36 36.32
CA PHE A 301 -5.84 -1.21 37.58
C PHE A 301 -7.31 -1.64 37.47
N TYR A 302 -7.91 -1.47 36.29
CA TYR A 302 -9.30 -1.87 36.01
C TYR A 302 -9.34 -2.87 34.87
N HIS A 303 -9.35 -4.16 35.22
CA HIS A 303 -9.31 -5.23 34.23
C HIS A 303 -10.59 -5.25 33.38
N VAL A 304 -10.41 -5.22 32.06
CA VAL A 304 -11.48 -5.29 31.07
C VAL A 304 -11.00 -6.17 29.91
N ASP A 305 -11.85 -7.09 29.44
CA ASP A 305 -11.48 -8.06 28.39
C ASP A 305 -11.00 -7.39 27.10
N ASN A 306 -11.53 -6.21 26.77
CA ASN A 306 -11.21 -5.45 25.55
C ASN A 306 -10.17 -4.34 25.76
N ALA A 307 -9.29 -4.46 26.77
CA ALA A 307 -8.32 -3.42 27.13
C ALA A 307 -7.43 -2.97 25.96
N GLN A 308 -6.99 -3.87 25.09
CA GLN A 308 -6.17 -3.53 23.91
C GLN A 308 -6.95 -2.66 22.92
N THR A 309 -8.14 -3.12 22.52
CA THR A 309 -9.05 -2.38 21.63
C THR A 309 -9.38 -1.00 22.18
N LEU A 310 -9.78 -0.91 23.45
CA LEU A 310 -10.12 0.35 24.09
C LEU A 310 -8.91 1.30 24.18
N SER A 311 -7.70 0.78 24.39
CA SER A 311 -6.48 1.59 24.39
C SER A 311 -6.16 2.18 23.02
N ILE A 312 -6.36 1.42 21.94
CA ILE A 312 -6.20 1.90 20.55
C ILE A 312 -7.26 2.95 20.20
N LEU A 313 -8.52 2.72 20.60
CA LEU A 313 -9.58 3.69 20.39
C LEU A 313 -9.33 4.99 21.18
N CYS A 314 -8.89 4.88 22.43
CA CYS A 314 -8.47 6.02 23.24
C CYS A 314 -7.32 6.78 22.55
N MET A 315 -6.34 6.05 22.02
CA MET A 315 -5.23 6.61 21.27
C MET A 315 -5.69 7.42 20.05
N ILE A 316 -6.45 6.80 19.16
CA ILE A 316 -6.93 7.44 17.93
C ILE A 316 -7.85 8.63 18.27
N GLY A 317 -8.78 8.45 19.21
CA GLY A 317 -9.73 9.47 19.63
C GLY A 317 -9.05 10.68 20.28
N ALA A 318 -8.15 10.45 21.23
CA ALA A 318 -7.41 11.52 21.91
C ALA A 318 -6.53 12.30 20.93
N THR A 319 -5.82 11.60 20.03
CA THR A 319 -5.01 12.25 18.99
C THR A 319 -5.87 13.06 18.03
N ALA A 320 -7.03 12.56 17.60
CA ALA A 320 -7.94 13.31 16.73
C ALA A 320 -8.48 14.58 17.42
N VAL A 321 -8.95 14.45 18.66
CA VAL A 321 -9.51 15.56 19.44
C VAL A 321 -8.44 16.64 19.70
N ILE A 322 -7.24 16.25 20.17
CA ILE A 322 -6.19 17.25 20.44
C ILE A 322 -5.74 17.94 19.16
N THR A 323 -5.65 17.21 18.04
CA THR A 323 -5.27 17.79 16.75
C THR A 323 -6.29 18.82 16.30
N LEU A 324 -7.59 18.52 16.37
CA LEU A 324 -8.66 19.45 16.02
C LEU A 324 -8.67 20.69 16.93
N LEU A 325 -8.50 20.51 18.24
CA LEU A 325 -8.41 21.63 19.19
C LEU A 325 -7.20 22.52 18.88
N LEU A 326 -6.03 21.94 18.62
CA LEU A 326 -4.83 22.71 18.30
C LEU A 326 -4.95 23.44 16.96
N ILE A 327 -5.61 22.86 15.96
CA ILE A 327 -5.92 23.55 14.70
C ILE A 327 -6.85 24.74 14.97
N LYS A 328 -7.87 24.57 15.83
CA LYS A 328 -8.83 25.63 16.17
C LYS A 328 -8.19 26.79 16.95
N TYR A 329 -7.39 26.49 17.98
CA TYR A 329 -6.89 27.50 18.92
C TYR A 329 -5.45 27.95 18.66
N LYS A 330 -4.63 27.14 17.99
CA LYS A 330 -3.20 27.38 17.74
C LYS A 330 -2.86 27.24 16.26
N ARG A 331 -3.76 27.70 15.38
CA ARG A 331 -3.53 27.72 13.94
C ARG A 331 -2.29 28.55 13.60
N THR A 332 -1.47 28.05 12.67
CA THR A 332 -0.35 28.81 12.12
C THR A 332 -0.90 30.01 11.35
N ASN A 333 -0.52 31.20 11.80
CA ASN A 333 -0.94 32.45 11.19
C ASN A 333 -0.10 32.69 9.92
N ARG A 334 -0.59 32.26 8.75
CA ARG A 334 0.14 32.38 7.46
C ARG A 334 0.39 33.83 7.02
N PHE A 335 -0.23 34.81 7.68
CA PHE A 335 -0.14 36.24 7.35
C PHE A 335 0.84 37.05 8.20
N LYS A 336 1.66 36.43 9.07
CA LYS A 336 2.62 37.16 9.94
C LYS A 336 3.94 37.55 9.25
N THR A 337 3.85 38.21 8.10
CA THR A 337 4.97 38.97 7.47
C THR A 337 4.54 40.35 6.93
N THR A 338 3.46 40.95 7.45
CA THR A 338 3.10 42.34 7.12
C THR A 338 3.36 43.35 8.24
N THR A 339 3.45 42.91 9.50
CA THR A 339 3.69 43.84 10.63
C THR A 339 5.10 44.44 10.67
N LYS A 340 6.07 43.87 9.94
CA LYS A 340 7.41 44.49 9.79
C LYS A 340 7.54 45.45 8.61
N MET A 341 6.55 45.56 7.71
CA MET A 341 6.61 46.54 6.60
C MET A 341 6.16 47.95 7.01
N LYS A 342 5.51 48.14 8.16
CA LYS A 342 5.14 49.48 8.64
C LYS A 342 6.29 50.29 9.24
N HIS A 343 7.36 49.63 9.69
CA HIS A 343 8.54 50.33 10.23
C HIS A 343 9.59 50.71 9.19
N VAL A 344 9.53 50.18 7.96
CA VAL A 344 10.45 50.57 6.88
C VAL A 344 10.03 51.89 6.22
N ARG A 345 8.73 52.24 6.22
CA ARG A 345 8.26 53.52 5.66
C ARG A 345 8.43 54.74 6.57
N VAL A 346 8.82 54.55 7.84
CA VAL A 346 9.03 55.67 8.78
C VAL A 346 10.51 56.06 8.87
N ALA A 347 11.44 55.25 8.37
CA ALA A 347 12.88 55.57 8.35
C ALA A 347 13.27 56.53 7.20
N ASP A 348 12.48 56.63 6.13
CA ASP A 348 12.70 57.59 5.02
C ASP A 348 12.03 58.96 5.24
N GLY A 349 11.57 59.22 6.46
CA GLY A 349 10.72 60.35 6.80
C GLY A 349 11.39 61.46 7.62
N THR A 350 12.59 61.94 7.25
CA THR A 350 13.15 63.15 7.88
C THR A 350 13.86 64.10 6.90
N LYS A 351 13.05 65.06 6.43
CA LYS A 351 13.27 66.52 6.34
C LYS A 351 14.59 67.08 5.77
N ARG A 352 14.43 67.71 4.60
CA ARG A 352 14.83 69.10 4.23
C ARG A 352 16.05 69.69 4.96
N THR A 353 17.05 70.08 4.16
CA THR A 353 17.58 71.45 4.21
C THR A 353 17.70 72.02 2.79
N SER A 354 16.92 73.06 2.56
CA SER A 354 17.09 74.06 1.50
C SER A 354 18.15 75.08 1.94
N LYS A 355 18.78 75.73 0.95
CA LYS A 355 19.81 76.80 0.97
C LYS A 355 21.24 76.24 0.90
N LYS A 356 22.12 76.72 0.04
CA LYS A 356 22.17 77.97 -0.74
C LYS A 356 22.92 77.73 -2.04
#